data_AF-A0A2T4VBD3-F1
#
_entry.id   AF-A0A2T4VBD3-F1
#
_cell.length_a   1.000
_cell.length_b   1.000
_cell.length_c   1.000
_cell.angle_alpha   90.00
_cell.angle_beta   90.00
_cell.angle_gamma   90.00
#
_symmetry.space_group_name_H-M   'P 1'
#
loop_
_entity.id
_entity.type
_entity.pdbx_description
1 polymer ?
#
loop_
_entity_poly.entity_id
_entity_poly.type
_entity_poly.pdbx_seq_one_letter_code
_entity_poly.pdbx_strand_id
1 'polypeptide(L)'
;MSIDLQSKLTPLPRLYKEITLDVGGEAVHLIIRRPPRTVMAMLLSEARKAGELDEQDKPKDGGCAMRLMARMAASVLYAPDGVRPLYDRKNPEVIENLVENAEWLLDIQEDVVGALGANGAVVERIQGNSEATQT
;
A
#
# COMPACT_ATOMS: atom_id res chain seq x y z
N MET A 1 16.46 3.86 -38.83
CA MET A 1 15.32 4.06 -37.91
C MET A 1 15.92 4.20 -36.52
N SER A 2 16.13 5.45 -36.07
CA SER A 2 16.76 5.71 -34.77
C SER A 2 15.67 5.61 -33.71
N ILE A 3 15.77 4.61 -32.83
CA ILE A 3 14.89 4.53 -31.65
C ILE A 3 15.43 5.56 -30.67
N ASP A 4 14.67 6.62 -30.46
CA ASP A 4 14.97 7.63 -29.46
C ASP A 4 14.82 7.03 -28.06
N LEU A 5 15.95 6.65 -27.47
CA LEU A 5 16.06 6.13 -26.11
C LEU A 5 15.91 7.24 -25.04
N GLN A 6 15.59 8.49 -25.41
CA GLN A 6 15.42 9.59 -24.45
C GLN A 6 14.07 9.59 -23.71
N SER A 7 13.12 8.71 -24.05
CA SER A 7 11.87 8.57 -23.28
C SER A 7 12.02 7.69 -22.01
N LYS A 8 13.22 7.57 -21.44
CA LYS A 8 13.53 6.79 -20.22
C LYS A 8 13.00 7.42 -18.92
N LEU A 9 11.91 8.18 -18.98
CA LEU A 9 11.07 8.35 -17.80
C LEU A 9 10.28 7.06 -17.68
N THR A 10 10.53 6.30 -16.61
CA THR A 10 9.63 5.22 -16.21
C THR A 10 8.21 5.81 -16.23
N PRO A 11 7.32 5.35 -17.12
CA PRO A 11 6.01 5.98 -17.26
C PRO A 11 5.32 5.96 -15.89
N LEU A 12 4.73 7.09 -15.51
CA LEU A 12 4.03 7.19 -14.23
C LEU A 12 3.02 6.04 -14.12
N PRO A 13 2.91 5.39 -12.96
CA PRO A 13 1.93 4.32 -12.79
C PRO A 13 0.52 4.82 -13.11
N ARG A 14 -0.33 3.96 -13.68
CA ARG A 14 -1.65 4.36 -14.16
C ARG A 14 -2.50 4.91 -13.01
N LEU A 15 -3.18 6.04 -13.22
CA LEU A 15 -4.15 6.57 -12.25
C LEU A 15 -5.23 5.50 -11.97
N TYR A 16 -5.46 5.23 -10.69
CA TYR A 16 -6.54 4.35 -10.24
C TYR A 16 -7.74 5.18 -9.77
N LYS A 17 -7.50 6.11 -8.83
CA LYS A 17 -8.55 6.92 -8.20
C LYS A 17 -7.95 8.18 -7.59
N GLU A 18 -8.75 9.23 -7.50
CA GLU A 18 -8.49 10.40 -6.67
C GLU A 18 -9.41 10.32 -5.45
N ILE A 19 -8.88 10.60 -4.26
CA ILE A 19 -9.63 10.52 -3.01
C ILE A 19 -9.43 11.79 -2.19
N THR A 20 -10.40 12.07 -1.33
CA THR A 20 -10.30 13.10 -0.30
C THR A 20 -10.53 12.42 1.04
N LEU A 21 -9.60 12.63 1.97
CA LEU A 21 -9.66 12.08 3.32
C LEU A 21 -9.87 13.19 4.33
N ASP A 22 -10.58 12.90 5.41
CA ASP A 22 -10.57 13.73 6.60
C ASP A 22 -9.44 13.22 7.52
N VAL A 23 -8.38 14.01 7.65
CA VAL A 23 -7.24 13.71 8.52
C VAL A 23 -7.24 14.72 9.65
N GLY A 24 -7.83 14.34 10.78
CA GLY A 24 -7.85 15.21 11.97
C GLY A 24 -8.69 16.48 11.80
N GLY A 25 -9.74 16.46 10.99
CA GLY A 25 -10.60 17.61 10.68
C GLY A 25 -10.17 18.38 9.44
N GLU A 26 -9.10 17.97 8.76
CA GLU A 26 -8.61 18.59 7.52
C GLU A 26 -8.85 17.70 6.31
N ALA A 27 -9.44 18.28 5.25
CA ALA A 27 -9.63 17.60 3.98
C ALA A 27 -8.31 17.52 3.21
N VAL A 28 -7.78 16.31 3.05
CA VAL A 28 -6.54 16.02 2.33
C VAL A 28 -6.85 15.30 1.02
N HIS A 29 -6.46 15.91 -0.11
CA HIS A 29 -6.59 15.30 -1.43
C HIS A 29 -5.39 14.39 -1.73
N LEU A 30 -5.65 13.15 -2.12
CA LEU A 30 -4.63 12.16 -2.47
C LEU A 30 -4.93 11.49 -3.80
N ILE A 31 -3.87 10.99 -4.43
CA ILE A 31 -3.96 10.22 -5.67
C ILE A 31 -3.54 8.78 -5.40
N ILE A 32 -4.39 7.83 -5.82
CA ILE A 32 -4.07 6.41 -5.83
C ILE A 32 -3.71 6.01 -7.25
N ARG A 33 -2.53 5.41 -7.43
CA ARG A 33 -2.09 4.85 -8.71
C ARG A 33 -1.90 3.34 -8.62
N ARG A 34 -2.21 2.65 -9.71
CA ARG A 34 -1.94 1.22 -9.86
C ARG A 34 -0.45 1.01 -10.09
N PRO A 35 0.27 0.39 -9.14
CA PRO A 35 1.70 0.15 -9.29
C PRO A 35 1.94 -0.98 -10.32
N PRO A 36 3.19 -1.15 -10.79
CA PRO A 36 3.56 -2.32 -11.58
C PRO A 36 3.25 -3.63 -10.83
N ARG A 37 2.88 -4.69 -11.56
CA ARG A 37 2.55 -6.01 -10.97
C ARG A 37 3.68 -6.58 -10.09
N THR A 38 4.93 -6.24 -10.39
CA THR A 38 6.09 -6.68 -9.62
C THR A 38 6.13 -6.10 -8.20
N VAL A 39 5.46 -4.96 -7.95
CA VAL A 39 5.47 -4.31 -6.63
C VAL A 39 4.82 -5.20 -5.58
N MET A 40 3.72 -5.89 -5.89
CA MET A 40 3.08 -6.79 -4.93
C MET A 40 4.02 -7.93 -4.50
N ALA A 41 4.74 -8.53 -5.45
CA ALA A 41 5.74 -9.55 -5.13
C ALA A 41 6.90 -8.99 -4.29
N MET A 42 7.31 -7.74 -4.54
CA MET A 42 8.31 -7.06 -3.72
C MET A 42 7.81 -6.83 -2.30
N LEU A 43 6.57 -6.35 -2.13
CA LEU A 43 5.98 -6.11 -0.82
C LEU A 43 5.90 -7.37 0.02
N LEU A 44 5.44 -8.48 -0.57
CA LEU A 44 5.41 -9.78 0.11
C LEU A 44 6.83 -10.26 0.48
N SER A 45 7.81 -10.04 -0.40
CA SER A 45 9.21 -10.38 -0.11
C SER A 45 9.78 -9.55 1.04
N GLU A 46 9.47 -8.26 1.10
CA GLU A 46 9.89 -7.34 2.18
C GLU A 46 9.22 -7.72 3.49
N ALA A 47 7.91 -7.97 3.50
CA ALA A 47 7.17 -8.42 4.67
C ALA A 47 7.69 -9.77 5.20
N ARG A 48 8.02 -10.71 4.32
CA ARG A 48 8.63 -12.00 4.71
C ARG A 48 10.00 -11.81 5.36
N LYS A 49 10.85 -10.93 4.80
CA LYS A 49 12.17 -10.61 5.38
C LYS A 49 12.05 -9.93 6.74
N ALA A 50 11.01 -9.12 6.94
CA ALA A 50 10.70 -8.51 8.23
C ALA A 50 10.07 -9.50 9.23
N GLY A 51 9.80 -10.74 8.82
CA GLY A 51 9.19 -11.76 9.68
C GLY A 51 7.70 -11.51 9.94
N GLU A 52 7.03 -10.70 9.12
CA GLU A 52 5.61 -10.33 9.26
C GLU A 52 4.67 -11.42 8.73
N LEU A 53 5.17 -12.29 7.84
CA LEU A 53 4.39 -13.34 7.19
C LEU A 53 4.75 -14.75 7.69
N ASP A 54 3.75 -15.63 7.71
CA ASP A 54 3.90 -17.07 7.95
C ASP A 54 4.32 -17.83 6.68
N GLU A 55 4.39 -19.16 6.77
CA GLU A 55 4.76 -20.05 5.66
C GLU A 55 3.74 -20.06 4.50
N GLN A 56 2.53 -19.54 4.73
CA GLN A 56 1.42 -19.46 3.77
C GLN A 56 1.26 -18.05 3.18
N ASP A 57 2.23 -17.16 3.42
CA ASP A 57 2.17 -15.73 3.06
C ASP A 57 0.96 -15.01 3.67
N LYS A 58 0.58 -15.38 4.90
CA LYS A 58 -0.41 -14.67 5.70
C LYS A 58 0.27 -13.85 6.79
N PRO A 59 -0.28 -12.69 7.16
CA PRO A 59 0.22 -11.97 8.33
C PRO A 59 0.15 -12.85 9.60
N LYS A 60 1.18 -12.80 10.45
CA LYS A 60 1.23 -13.62 11.67
C LYS A 60 0.25 -13.18 12.75
N ASP A 61 -0.04 -11.88 12.81
CA ASP A 61 -0.94 -11.24 13.75
C ASP A 61 -1.53 -9.96 13.14
N GLY A 62 -2.37 -9.24 13.90
CA GLY A 62 -2.99 -7.99 13.45
C GLY A 62 -1.98 -6.86 13.21
N GLY A 63 -0.90 -6.78 13.99
CA GLY A 63 0.16 -5.79 13.77
C GLY A 63 0.90 -6.02 12.46
N CYS A 64 1.18 -7.28 12.13
CA CYS A 64 1.74 -7.68 10.85
C CYS A 64 0.80 -7.37 9.68
N ALA A 65 -0.52 -7.54 9.87
CA ALA A 65 -1.51 -7.19 8.86
C ALA A 65 -1.51 -5.68 8.59
N MET A 66 -1.44 -4.87 9.64
CA MET A 66 -1.35 -3.41 9.53
C MET A 66 -0.06 -2.94 8.86
N ARG A 67 1.09 -3.55 9.16
CA ARG A 67 2.35 -3.24 8.46
C ARG A 67 2.28 -3.56 6.98
N LEU A 68 1.72 -4.71 6.63
CA LEU A 68 1.52 -5.08 5.23
C LEU A 68 0.59 -4.07 4.54
N MET A 69 -0.49 -3.64 5.20
CA MET A 69 -1.41 -2.62 4.70
C MET A 69 -0.72 -1.26 4.49
N ALA A 70 0.09 -0.82 5.44
CA ALA A 70 0.88 0.41 5.35
C ALA A 70 1.90 0.36 4.19
N ARG A 71 2.57 -0.79 3.99
CA ARG A 71 3.46 -1.02 2.84
C ARG A 71 2.71 -0.93 1.50
N MET A 72 1.51 -1.50 1.44
CA MET A 72 0.64 -1.41 0.26
C MET A 72 0.24 0.04 -0.01
N ALA A 73 -0.21 0.76 1.01
CA ALA A 73 -0.59 2.16 0.89
C ALA A 73 0.57 3.04 0.43
N ALA A 74 1.74 2.90 1.04
CA ALA A 74 2.96 3.60 0.63
C ALA A 74 3.38 3.31 -0.82
N SER A 75 2.92 2.21 -1.40
CA SER A 75 3.22 1.84 -2.79
C SER A 75 2.28 2.46 -3.82
N VAL A 76 1.09 2.91 -3.40
CA VAL A 76 0.01 3.35 -4.29
C VAL A 76 -0.39 4.81 -4.07
N LEU A 77 -0.07 5.40 -2.92
CA LEU A 77 -0.40 6.78 -2.58
C LEU A 77 0.63 7.76 -3.16
N TYR A 78 0.10 8.79 -3.81
CA TYR A 78 0.84 9.88 -4.43
C TYR A 78 0.34 11.21 -3.88
N ALA A 79 1.23 12.20 -3.87
CA ALA A 79 0.90 13.59 -3.58
C ALA A 79 -0.20 14.11 -4.54
N PRO A 80 -0.87 15.24 -4.23
CA PRO A 80 -1.91 15.81 -5.09
C PRO A 80 -1.43 16.14 -6.52
N ASP A 81 -0.13 16.37 -6.71
CA ASP A 81 0.47 16.54 -8.04
C ASP A 81 0.41 15.26 -8.90
N GLY A 82 0.19 14.11 -8.26
CA GLY A 82 0.09 12.80 -8.89
C GLY A 82 1.41 12.30 -9.47
N VAL A 83 2.53 12.95 -9.23
CA VAL A 83 3.82 12.59 -9.81
C VAL A 83 4.69 11.87 -8.78
N ARG A 84 4.65 12.32 -7.53
CA ARG A 84 5.55 11.82 -6.47
C ARG A 84 4.82 10.86 -5.53
N PRO A 85 5.42 9.69 -5.20
CA PRO A 85 4.93 8.87 -4.11
C PRO A 85 4.86 9.70 -2.83
N LEU A 86 3.79 9.51 -2.06
CA LEU A 86 3.59 10.23 -0.80
C LEU A 86 4.52 9.69 0.30
N TYR A 87 4.81 8.40 0.26
CA TYR A 87 5.60 7.69 1.26
C TYR A 87 6.71 6.87 0.62
N ASP A 88 7.85 6.77 1.30
CA ASP A 88 8.89 5.80 0.94
C ASP A 88 8.58 4.45 1.60
N ARG A 89 8.02 3.53 0.83
CA ARG A 89 7.70 2.17 1.28
C ARG A 89 8.89 1.36 1.79
N LYS A 90 10.13 1.76 1.45
CA LYS A 90 11.34 1.06 1.87
C LYS A 90 11.85 1.52 3.22
N ASN A 91 11.37 2.66 3.72
CA ASN A 91 11.75 3.17 5.03
C ASN A 91 10.86 2.54 6.11
N PRO A 92 11.39 1.68 7.00
CA PRO A 92 10.60 1.05 8.05
C PRO A 92 9.97 2.07 9.01
N GLU A 93 10.64 3.18 9.29
CA GLU A 93 10.12 4.23 10.18
C GLU A 93 8.85 4.88 9.59
N VAL A 94 8.78 5.03 8.28
CA VAL A 94 7.57 5.52 7.59
C VAL A 94 6.43 4.52 7.71
N ILE A 95 6.73 3.23 7.63
CA ILE A 95 5.74 2.16 7.77
C ILE A 95 5.21 2.12 9.20
N GLU A 96 6.07 2.16 10.22
CA GLU A 96 5.61 2.17 11.61
C GLU A 96 4.81 3.45 11.91
N ASN A 97 5.26 4.61 11.42
CA ASN A 97 4.51 5.86 11.59
C ASN A 97 3.10 5.80 10.96
N LEU A 98 2.96 5.16 9.79
CA LEU A 98 1.65 4.90 9.18
C LEU A 98 0.79 3.97 10.04
N VAL A 99 1.37 2.91 10.58
CA VAL A 99 0.64 1.97 11.45
C VAL A 99 0.18 2.64 12.74
N GLU A 100 0.99 3.49 13.33
CA GLU A 100 0.71 4.13 14.62
C GLU A 100 -0.24 5.33 14.52
N ASN A 101 -0.15 6.12 13.43
CA ASN A 101 -0.79 7.44 13.37
C ASN A 101 -1.79 7.61 12.22
N ALA A 102 -1.87 6.68 11.26
CA ALA A 102 -2.80 6.80 10.13
C ALA A 102 -4.08 5.98 10.35
N GLU A 103 -4.94 6.44 11.26
CA GLU A 103 -6.27 5.80 11.48
C GLU A 103 -7.10 5.74 10.19
N TRP A 104 -6.97 6.76 9.33
CA TRP A 104 -7.59 6.84 8.00
C TRP A 104 -7.15 5.75 7.03
N LEU A 105 -6.11 4.97 7.35
CA LEU A 105 -5.63 3.89 6.49
C LEU A 105 -6.69 2.79 6.31
N LEU A 106 -7.52 2.56 7.33
CA LEU A 106 -8.63 1.62 7.27
C LEU A 106 -9.73 2.10 6.31
N ASP A 107 -9.97 3.41 6.24
CA ASP A 107 -11.00 4.01 5.38
C ASP A 107 -10.70 3.81 3.89
N ILE A 108 -9.40 3.66 3.54
CA ILE A 108 -8.95 3.49 2.15
C ILE A 108 -8.48 2.07 1.82
N GLN A 109 -8.66 1.12 2.74
CA GLN A 109 -8.12 -0.23 2.60
C GLN A 109 -8.55 -0.89 1.28
N GLU A 110 -9.84 -0.80 0.95
CA GLU A 110 -10.39 -1.39 -0.27
C GLU A 110 -9.79 -0.75 -1.54
N ASP A 111 -9.62 0.57 -1.55
CA ASP A 111 -9.06 1.29 -2.68
C ASP A 111 -7.58 0.94 -2.90
N VAL A 112 -6.81 0.83 -1.83
CA VAL A 112 -5.39 0.44 -1.87
C VAL A 112 -5.23 -0.99 -2.39
N VAL A 113 -6.01 -1.93 -1.87
CA VAL A 113 -5.95 -3.33 -2.32
C VAL A 113 -6.41 -3.46 -3.78
N GLY A 114 -7.48 -2.75 -4.16
CA GLY A 114 -7.97 -2.69 -5.54
C GLY A 114 -6.94 -2.10 -6.51
N ALA A 115 -6.18 -1.08 -6.09
CA ALA A 115 -5.12 -0.49 -6.90
C ALA A 115 -3.99 -1.47 -7.21
N LEU A 116 -3.61 -2.32 -6.24
CA LEU A 116 -2.62 -3.37 -6.41
C LEU A 116 -3.10 -4.53 -7.32
N GLY A 117 -4.40 -4.59 -7.62
CA GLY A 117 -4.99 -5.74 -8.31
C GLY A 117 -4.87 -7.01 -7.47
N ALA A 118 -4.76 -6.85 -6.15
CA ALA A 118 -4.82 -7.94 -5.20
C ALA A 118 -6.29 -8.35 -5.09
N ASN A 119 -6.61 -9.56 -5.55
CA ASN A 119 -7.97 -10.09 -5.49
C ASN A 119 -8.37 -10.44 -4.04
N GLY A 120 -9.65 -10.75 -3.82
CA GLY A 120 -10.26 -11.05 -2.53
C GLY A 120 -9.45 -11.96 -1.60
N ALA A 121 -8.65 -12.90 -2.12
CA ALA A 121 -7.76 -13.74 -1.33
C ALA A 121 -6.66 -12.99 -0.54
N VAL A 122 -6.22 -11.81 -0.98
CA VAL A 122 -5.28 -10.96 -0.20
C VAL A 122 -6.05 -10.10 0.81
N VAL A 123 -7.24 -9.60 0.43
CA VAL A 123 -8.15 -8.87 1.33
C VAL A 123 -8.59 -9.76 2.50
N GLU A 124 -9.04 -10.99 2.22
CA GLU A 124 -9.45 -12.00 3.20
C GLU A 124 -8.30 -12.39 4.14
N ARG A 125 -7.05 -12.38 3.65
CA ARG A 125 -5.87 -12.63 4.51
C ARG A 125 -5.54 -11.46 5.43
N ILE A 126 -5.87 -10.23 5.03
CA ILE A 126 -5.70 -9.04 5.88
C ILE A 126 -6.85 -8.94 6.89
N GLN A 127 -8.10 -9.17 6.46
CA GLN A 127 -9.30 -9.10 7.31
C GLN A 127 -9.45 -10.30 8.26
N GLY A 128 -9.06 -11.51 7.84
CA GLY A 128 -9.22 -12.73 8.64
C GLY A 128 -8.44 -12.76 9.97
N ASN A 129 -7.47 -11.86 10.16
CA ASN A 129 -6.76 -11.70 11.43
C ASN A 129 -7.37 -10.63 12.35
N SER A 130 -8.22 -9.73 11.85
CA SER A 130 -8.88 -8.71 12.67
C SER A 130 -10.04 -9.29 13.48
N GLU A 131 -10.66 -10.39 13.03
CA GLU A 131 -11.74 -11.08 13.75
C GLU A 131 -11.25 -12.13 14.76
N ALA A 132 -9.95 -12.48 14.74
CA ALA A 132 -9.39 -13.52 15.63
C ALA A 132 -9.08 -13.03 17.06
N THR A 133 -9.37 -11.77 17.39
CA THR A 133 -9.23 -11.24 18.77
C THR A 133 -10.60 -11.05 19.42
N GLN A 134 -11.32 -12.15 19.62
CA GLN A 134 -12.36 -12.28 20.65
C GLN A 134 -12.17 -13.60 21.39
N THR A 135 -11.34 -13.58 22.44
CA THR A 135 -11.40 -14.52 23.57
C THR A 135 -11.01 -13.80 24.83
#